data_AF-A0A6V7XED6-F1
#
_entry.id   AF-A0A6V7XED6-F1
#
_cell.length_a   1.000
_cell.length_b   1.000
_cell.length_c   1.000
_cell.angle_alpha   90.00
_cell.angle_beta   90.00
_cell.angle_gamma   90.00
#
_symmetry.space_group_name_H-M   'P 1'
#
loop_
_entity.id
_entity.type
_entity.pdbx_description
1 polymer ?
#
loop_
_entity_poly.entity_id
_entity_poly.type
_entity_poly.pdbx_seq_one_letter_code
_entity_poly.pdbx_strand_id
1 'polypeptide(L)'
;MAPRHAQCWWHIRAPSGKRIQIRVKSVSGACSDGCFYGGTEIKARDFLRVGARICCRSDVRPLGILYSNTELAIISVFSQYKKQHFSIEYKIVDPLNVPPNGFDEYDNINWKVIKENKIEVNKEVEKNKTEKVIKVCRDIATRCFSLLNLCENRLYKRIMRSQCAKSCAVCSSSGEVSDANKNEKEDKEKKENNTKENCGKKDHDGCQAWAKNGFCNSSSYSAIVKRQICPIICKMC
;
A
#
# COMPACT_ATOMS: atom_id res chain seq x y z
N MET A 1 16.23 -22.58 -28.13
CA MET A 1 15.34 -22.72 -26.95
C MET A 1 14.29 -23.77 -27.29
N ALA A 2 14.25 -24.90 -26.58
CA ALA A 2 13.20 -25.90 -26.81
C ALA A 2 11.82 -25.30 -26.47
N PRO A 3 10.74 -25.70 -27.15
CA PRO A 3 9.38 -25.23 -26.85
C PRO A 3 9.04 -25.55 -25.38
N ARG A 4 8.30 -24.65 -24.72
CA ARG A 4 7.72 -24.95 -23.40
C ARG A 4 6.67 -26.04 -23.59
N HIS A 5 6.99 -27.28 -23.20
CA HIS A 5 6.19 -28.47 -23.46
C HIS A 5 4.81 -28.47 -22.76
N ALA A 6 4.66 -27.71 -21.67
CA ALA A 6 3.38 -27.49 -21.03
C ALA A 6 3.28 -26.07 -20.47
N GLN A 7 2.13 -25.41 -20.67
CA GLN A 7 1.80 -24.11 -20.11
C GLN A 7 0.35 -24.08 -19.64
N CYS A 8 0.13 -23.55 -18.44
CA CYS A 8 -1.20 -23.39 -17.86
C CYS A 8 -1.33 -22.01 -17.22
N TRP A 9 -2.46 -21.35 -17.42
CA TRP A 9 -2.75 -20.02 -16.87
C TRP A 9 -4.04 -20.06 -16.07
N TRP A 10 -4.01 -19.50 -14.86
CA TRP A 10 -5.17 -19.31 -14.01
C TRP A 10 -5.38 -17.82 -13.78
N HIS A 11 -6.60 -17.37 -14.02
CA HIS A 11 -7.05 -16.02 -13.71
C HIS A 11 -7.91 -16.04 -12.45
N ILE A 12 -7.38 -15.47 -11.37
CA ILE A 12 -8.16 -15.28 -10.13
C ILE A 12 -8.75 -13.87 -10.20
N ARG A 13 -10.08 -13.79 -10.19
CA ARG A 13 -10.81 -12.52 -10.26
C ARG A 13 -11.57 -12.27 -8.95
N ALA A 14 -11.31 -11.13 -8.33
CA ALA A 14 -12.05 -10.64 -7.18
C ALA A 14 -13.23 -9.74 -7.61
N PRO A 15 -14.21 -9.51 -6.73
CA PRO A 15 -15.23 -8.48 -6.93
C PRO A 15 -14.62 -7.09 -7.10
N SER A 16 -15.38 -6.18 -7.72
CA SER A 16 -14.95 -4.80 -7.95
C SER A 16 -14.47 -4.12 -6.66
N GLY A 17 -13.30 -3.48 -6.72
CA GLY A 17 -12.69 -2.78 -5.60
C GLY A 17 -12.09 -3.70 -4.53
N LYS A 18 -12.04 -5.02 -4.73
CA LYS A 18 -11.35 -5.96 -3.82
C LYS A 18 -9.98 -6.37 -4.37
N ARG A 19 -9.14 -6.90 -3.48
CA ARG A 19 -7.81 -7.40 -3.82
C ARG A 19 -7.71 -8.89 -3.50
N ILE A 20 -6.64 -9.51 -3.96
CA ILE A 20 -6.35 -10.92 -3.80
C ILE A 20 -5.06 -11.03 -3.01
N GLN A 21 -5.13 -11.70 -1.86
CA GLN A 21 -3.97 -12.13 -1.10
C GLN A 21 -3.61 -13.55 -1.54
N ILE A 22 -2.34 -13.79 -1.85
CA ILE A 22 -1.83 -15.06 -2.38
C ILE A 22 -0.67 -15.53 -1.51
N ARG A 23 -0.68 -16.82 -1.15
CA ARG A 23 0.43 -17.50 -0.51
C ARG A 23 0.78 -18.74 -1.29
N VAL A 24 2.07 -18.91 -1.58
CA VAL A 24 2.60 -20.16 -2.15
C VAL A 24 2.84 -21.14 -1.01
N LYS A 25 2.25 -22.34 -1.11
CA LYS A 25 2.42 -23.41 -0.12
C LYS A 25 3.58 -24.32 -0.47
N SER A 26 3.65 -24.73 -1.74
CA SER A 26 4.74 -25.56 -2.23
C SER A 26 4.89 -25.43 -3.74
N VAL A 27 6.10 -25.71 -4.20
CA VAL A 27 6.43 -25.96 -5.60
C VAL A 27 7.31 -27.21 -5.68
N SER A 28 7.21 -27.95 -6.78
CA SER A 28 8.15 -29.01 -7.12
C SER A 28 8.33 -29.12 -8.63
N GLY A 29 9.52 -29.52 -9.05
CA GLY A 29 9.88 -29.61 -10.46
C GLY A 29 11.37 -29.36 -10.66
N ALA A 30 11.75 -28.95 -11.87
CA ALA A 30 13.13 -28.59 -12.19
C ALA A 30 13.51 -27.29 -11.48
N CYS A 31 14.44 -27.37 -10.53
CA CYS A 31 14.97 -26.23 -9.80
C CYS A 31 16.25 -25.73 -10.49
N SER A 32 16.32 -24.43 -10.75
CA SER A 32 17.46 -23.74 -11.34
C SER A 32 17.35 -22.25 -11.05
N ASP A 33 18.46 -21.53 -10.95
CA ASP A 33 18.45 -20.07 -10.85
C ASP A 33 17.63 -19.45 -11.99
N GLY A 34 16.73 -18.53 -11.66
CA GLY A 34 15.81 -17.90 -12.62
C GLY A 34 14.68 -18.78 -13.17
N CYS A 35 14.61 -20.05 -12.76
CA CYS A 35 13.53 -20.99 -13.11
C CYS A 35 13.30 -21.19 -14.61
N PHE A 36 14.37 -21.31 -15.40
CA PHE A 36 14.28 -21.40 -16.86
C PHE A 36 13.69 -22.73 -17.34
N TYR A 37 13.94 -23.85 -16.66
CA TYR A 37 13.47 -25.18 -17.09
C TYR A 37 12.01 -25.48 -16.71
N GLY A 38 11.44 -24.70 -15.80
CA GLY A 38 10.07 -24.82 -15.32
C GLY A 38 9.87 -23.92 -14.12
N GLY A 39 8.66 -23.40 -13.94
CA GLY A 39 8.38 -22.50 -12.84
C GLY A 39 6.94 -22.05 -12.76
N THR A 40 6.56 -21.61 -11.57
CA THR A 40 5.30 -20.93 -11.28
C THR A 40 5.58 -19.43 -11.21
N GLU A 41 5.00 -18.68 -12.13
CA GLU A 41 5.07 -17.22 -12.19
C GLU A 41 3.76 -16.61 -11.67
N ILE A 42 3.87 -15.66 -10.73
CA ILE A 42 2.74 -14.97 -10.12
C ILE A 42 2.78 -13.49 -10.50
N LYS A 43 1.74 -13.05 -11.21
CA LYS A 43 1.53 -11.64 -11.57
C LYS A 43 0.37 -11.08 -10.77
N ALA A 44 0.70 -10.34 -9.72
CA ALA A 44 -0.27 -9.67 -8.86
C ALA A 44 -0.19 -8.13 -8.96
N ARG A 45 0.91 -7.58 -9.47
CA ARG A 45 1.15 -6.13 -9.51
C ARG A 45 1.16 -5.60 -10.94
N ASP A 46 2.32 -5.64 -11.58
CA ASP A 46 2.50 -5.21 -12.96
C ASP A 46 2.37 -6.42 -13.90
N PHE A 47 1.39 -6.39 -14.81
CA PHE A 47 1.15 -7.47 -15.76
C PHE A 47 2.06 -7.41 -16.99
N LEU A 48 2.63 -6.23 -17.28
CA LEU A 48 3.51 -5.98 -18.43
C LEU A 48 4.93 -6.48 -18.16
N ARG A 49 5.31 -6.61 -16.89
CA ARG A 49 6.61 -7.16 -16.46
C ARG A 49 6.51 -8.64 -16.09
N VAL A 50 7.69 -9.26 -15.94
CA VAL A 50 7.84 -10.61 -15.41
C VAL A 50 7.42 -10.60 -13.94
N GLY A 51 6.51 -11.51 -13.57
CA GLY A 51 6.07 -11.71 -12.20
C GLY A 51 7.12 -12.42 -11.35
N ALA A 52 6.81 -12.67 -10.08
CA ALA A 52 7.67 -13.48 -9.23
C ALA A 52 7.70 -14.92 -9.76
N ARG A 53 8.88 -15.48 -10.03
CA ARG A 53 9.08 -16.86 -10.51
C ARG A 53 9.65 -17.73 -9.41
N ILE A 54 9.02 -18.87 -9.19
CA ILE A 54 9.34 -19.81 -8.12
C ILE A 54 9.37 -21.23 -8.71
N CYS A 55 10.46 -21.95 -8.49
CA CYS A 55 10.61 -23.34 -8.93
C CYS A 55 11.28 -24.23 -7.87
N CYS A 56 12.05 -23.63 -6.96
CA CYS A 56 12.70 -24.32 -5.87
C CYS A 56 11.89 -24.19 -4.58
N ARG A 57 11.95 -25.21 -3.72
CA ARG A 57 11.31 -25.16 -2.38
C ARG A 57 11.88 -24.03 -1.52
N SER A 58 13.16 -23.67 -1.72
CA SER A 58 13.85 -22.56 -1.08
C SER A 58 13.23 -21.20 -1.41
N ASP A 59 12.67 -21.05 -2.61
CA ASP A 59 12.10 -19.79 -3.10
C ASP A 59 10.75 -19.46 -2.42
N VAL A 60 10.08 -20.46 -1.86
CA VAL A 60 8.73 -20.32 -1.29
C VAL A 60 8.72 -19.45 -0.04
N ARG A 61 9.69 -19.64 0.87
CA ARG A 61 9.72 -18.90 2.14
C ARG A 61 10.04 -17.41 1.95
N PRO A 62 11.07 -17.02 1.17
CA PRO A 62 11.39 -15.60 0.94
C PRO A 62 10.30 -14.84 0.20
N LEU A 63 9.46 -15.52 -0.58
CA LEU A 63 8.37 -14.88 -1.31
C LEU A 63 7.30 -14.26 -0.38
N GLY A 64 7.10 -14.85 0.79
CA GLY A 64 6.10 -14.39 1.75
C GLY A 64 4.67 -14.37 1.19
N ILE A 65 3.94 -13.32 1.52
CA ILE A 65 2.55 -13.10 1.11
C ILE A 65 2.52 -12.05 0.00
N LEU A 66 1.86 -12.37 -1.10
CA LEU A 66 1.67 -11.46 -2.22
C LEU A 66 0.27 -10.86 -2.18
N TYR A 67 0.17 -9.60 -2.61
CA TYR A 67 -1.11 -8.91 -2.74
C TYR A 67 -1.27 -8.36 -4.15
N SER A 68 -2.48 -8.47 -4.70
CA SER A 68 -2.79 -7.87 -5.98
C SER A 68 -2.96 -6.35 -5.90
N ASN A 69 -2.55 -5.65 -6.95
CA ASN A 69 -2.82 -4.22 -7.10
C ASN A 69 -4.25 -3.95 -7.58
N THR A 70 -4.83 -4.91 -8.31
CA THR A 70 -6.17 -4.85 -8.91
C THR A 70 -7.00 -6.05 -8.46
N GLU A 71 -8.20 -6.18 -9.01
CA GLU A 71 -9.11 -7.31 -8.83
C GLU A 71 -8.64 -8.58 -9.57
N LEU A 72 -7.50 -8.55 -10.25
CA LEU A 72 -6.98 -9.66 -11.03
C LEU A 72 -5.63 -10.11 -10.51
N ALA A 73 -5.43 -11.42 -10.44
CA ALA A 73 -4.12 -12.03 -10.32
C ALA A 73 -3.99 -13.18 -11.31
N ILE A 74 -2.81 -13.30 -11.91
CA ILE A 74 -2.52 -14.34 -12.90
C ILE A 74 -1.45 -15.26 -12.32
N ILE A 75 -1.74 -16.55 -12.31
CA ILE A 75 -0.75 -17.60 -12.06
C ILE A 75 -0.48 -18.29 -13.39
N SER A 76 0.77 -18.26 -13.83
CA SER A 76 1.21 -18.98 -15.02
C SER A 76 2.25 -20.01 -14.64
N VAL A 77 2.02 -21.26 -15.02
CA VAL A 77 2.96 -22.36 -14.80
C VAL A 77 3.45 -22.85 -16.15
N PHE A 78 4.75 -23.05 -16.25
CA PHE A 78 5.34 -23.66 -17.42
C PHE A 78 6.32 -24.75 -17.03
N SER A 79 6.46 -25.75 -17.90
CA SER A 79 7.51 -26.74 -17.80
C SER A 79 8.13 -27.00 -19.16
N GLN A 80 9.46 -26.95 -19.23
CA GLN A 80 10.27 -27.42 -20.34
C GLN A 80 10.82 -28.83 -20.05
N TYR A 81 11.01 -29.15 -18.77
CA TYR A 81 11.62 -30.40 -18.32
C TYR A 81 10.84 -31.03 -17.17
N LYS A 82 10.39 -32.29 -17.35
CA LYS A 82 9.57 -33.06 -16.40
C LYS A 82 8.28 -32.33 -15.99
N LYS A 83 7.61 -32.81 -14.94
CA LYS A 83 6.39 -32.20 -14.40
C LYS A 83 6.73 -31.06 -13.43
N GLN A 84 5.95 -29.98 -13.49
CA GLN A 84 5.97 -28.89 -12.52
C GLN A 84 4.68 -28.95 -11.69
N HIS A 85 4.81 -29.03 -10.38
CA HIS A 85 3.69 -28.97 -9.44
C HIS A 85 3.77 -27.72 -8.59
N PHE A 86 2.61 -27.21 -8.19
CA PHE A 86 2.50 -26.08 -7.30
C PHE A 86 1.22 -26.19 -6.46
N SER A 87 1.24 -25.59 -5.28
CA SER A 87 0.09 -25.43 -4.42
C SER A 87 0.10 -24.01 -3.88
N ILE A 88 -1.05 -23.34 -4.00
CA ILE A 88 -1.25 -21.96 -3.54
C ILE A 88 -2.54 -21.89 -2.73
N GLU A 89 -2.60 -20.91 -1.84
CA GLU A 89 -3.81 -20.49 -1.17
C GLU A 89 -4.05 -19.02 -1.51
N TYR A 90 -5.31 -18.65 -1.70
CA TYR A 90 -5.69 -17.27 -1.92
C TYR A 90 -6.94 -16.93 -1.12
N LYS A 91 -7.09 -15.64 -0.82
CA LYS A 91 -8.34 -15.08 -0.31
C LYS A 91 -8.58 -13.68 -0.85
N ILE A 92 -9.86 -13.33 -0.94
CA ILE A 92 -10.27 -11.97 -1.29
C ILE A 92 -10.11 -11.10 -0.05
N VAL A 93 -9.45 -9.97 -0.20
CA VAL A 93 -9.18 -9.02 0.88
C VAL A 93 -9.65 -7.62 0.50
N ASP A 94 -9.98 -6.84 1.53
CA ASP A 94 -10.25 -5.42 1.36
C ASP A 94 -8.94 -4.66 1.07
N PRO A 95 -8.92 -3.68 0.14
CA PRO A 95 -7.74 -2.85 -0.11
C PRO A 95 -7.20 -2.13 1.12
N LEU A 96 -8.04 -1.88 2.13
CA LEU A 96 -7.62 -1.28 3.40
C LEU A 96 -6.66 -2.18 4.19
N ASN A 97 -6.76 -3.50 3.99
CA ASN A 97 -5.95 -4.52 4.68
C ASN A 97 -4.72 -4.94 3.86
N VAL A 98 -4.36 -4.20 2.81
CA VAL A 98 -3.20 -4.49 1.95
C VAL A 98 -2.09 -3.47 2.24
N PRO A 99 -0.85 -3.93 2.53
CA PRO A 99 0.27 -3.04 2.75
C PRO A 99 0.50 -2.11 1.55
N PRO A 100 0.72 -0.80 1.77
CA PRO A 100 0.88 0.18 0.69
C PRO A 100 2.03 -0.14 -0.27
N ASN A 101 3.07 -0.81 0.24
CA ASN A 101 4.31 -1.08 -0.50
C ASN A 101 4.37 -2.50 -1.09
N GLY A 102 3.40 -3.37 -0.77
CA GLY A 102 3.34 -4.75 -1.28
C GLY A 102 4.50 -5.66 -0.82
N PHE A 103 5.30 -5.22 0.14
CA PHE A 103 6.30 -5.98 0.87
C PHE A 103 6.32 -5.44 2.30
N ASP A 104 5.70 -6.20 3.21
CA ASP A 104 6.04 -6.12 4.62
C ASP A 104 6.97 -7.31 4.85
N GLU A 105 8.21 -7.01 5.21
CA GLU A 105 9.14 -7.96 5.81
C GLU A 105 8.52 -8.41 7.14
N TYR A 106 7.75 -9.50 7.13
CA TYR A 106 7.23 -10.08 8.36
C TYR A 106 7.27 -11.60 8.37
N ASP A 107 7.78 -12.07 9.51
CA ASP A 107 7.97 -13.43 9.95
C ASP A 107 6.84 -14.40 9.61
N ASN A 108 7.27 -15.63 9.34
CA ASN A 108 6.46 -16.82 9.05
C ASN A 108 5.55 -17.31 10.21
N ILE A 109 5.17 -16.44 11.16
CA ILE A 109 4.55 -16.81 12.45
C ILE A 109 3.18 -16.16 12.63
N ASN A 110 2.24 -16.39 11.71
CA ASN A 110 0.83 -16.65 12.06
C ASN A 110 -0.03 -16.85 10.81
N TRP A 111 0.10 -18.04 10.23
CA TRP A 111 -0.94 -18.58 9.34
C TRP A 111 -2.05 -19.29 10.14
N LYS A 112 -1.99 -19.34 11.48
CA LYS A 112 -2.96 -20.13 12.27
C LYS A 112 -4.37 -19.60 12.07
N VAL A 113 -5.10 -20.33 11.22
CA VAL A 113 -6.49 -20.76 11.31
C VAL A 113 -7.32 -19.88 12.25
N ILE A 114 -8.16 -19.02 11.67
CA ILE A 114 -9.38 -18.58 12.34
C ILE A 114 -10.17 -19.86 12.59
N LYS A 115 -10.03 -20.45 13.77
CA LYS A 115 -11.01 -21.41 14.25
C LYS A 115 -12.25 -20.59 14.58
N GLU A 116 -13.36 -20.98 14.01
CA GLU A 116 -14.69 -20.49 14.36
C GLU A 116 -14.84 -20.66 15.88
N ASN A 117 -14.70 -19.57 16.62
CA ASN A 117 -15.19 -19.52 17.98
C ASN A 117 -16.70 -19.47 17.88
N LYS A 118 -17.35 -20.62 18.09
CA LYS A 118 -18.72 -20.68 18.58
C LYS A 118 -18.80 -19.81 19.82
N ILE A 119 -19.40 -18.63 19.69
CA ILE A 119 -19.85 -17.85 20.83
C ILE A 119 -21.22 -18.43 21.19
N GLU A 120 -21.27 -19.18 22.29
CA GLU A 120 -22.51 -19.58 22.94
C GLU A 120 -23.23 -18.31 23.40
N VAL A 121 -24.38 -18.05 22.78
CA VAL A 121 -25.26 -16.94 23.14
C VAL A 121 -26.05 -17.38 24.36
N ASN A 122 -25.66 -16.87 25.52
CA ASN A 122 -26.55 -16.69 26.65
C ASN A 122 -26.29 -15.30 27.22
N LYS A 123 -27.28 -14.40 27.05
CA LYS A 123 -27.94 -13.70 28.15
C LYS A 123 -28.90 -12.64 27.61
N GLU A 124 -30.14 -12.83 28.01
CA GLU A 124 -31.20 -11.84 28.02
C GLU A 124 -30.80 -10.58 28.81
N VAL A 125 -31.20 -9.42 28.25
CA VAL A 125 -31.64 -8.18 28.93
C VAL A 125 -30.50 -7.42 29.65
N GLU A 126 -30.16 -6.16 29.34
CA GLU A 126 -31.04 -5.01 29.35
C GLU A 126 -30.40 -3.74 28.72
N LYS A 127 -31.20 -3.03 27.92
CA LYS A 127 -31.29 -1.57 27.68
C LYS A 127 -30.03 -0.68 27.48
N ASN A 128 -30.10 0.05 26.36
CA ASN A 128 -29.69 1.45 26.13
C ASN A 128 -28.19 1.81 26.01
N LYS A 129 -27.69 1.89 24.77
CA LYS A 129 -27.17 3.15 24.19
C LYS A 129 -26.83 2.96 22.70
N THR A 130 -27.40 3.79 21.85
CA THR A 130 -26.97 4.01 20.46
C THR A 130 -25.58 4.63 20.46
N GLU A 131 -24.54 3.80 20.29
CA GLU A 131 -23.16 4.26 20.24
C GLU A 131 -22.81 4.71 18.81
N LYS A 132 -22.66 6.03 18.65
CA LYS A 132 -22.28 6.73 17.43
C LYS A 132 -20.84 6.36 17.09
N VAL A 133 -20.63 5.59 16.02
CA VAL A 133 -19.29 5.21 15.53
C VAL A 133 -18.49 6.47 15.14
N ILE A 134 -17.50 6.83 15.95
CA ILE A 134 -16.59 7.94 15.68
C ILE A 134 -15.64 7.50 14.56
N LYS A 135 -15.79 8.09 13.37
CA LYS A 135 -14.81 7.93 12.27
C LYS A 135 -13.52 8.68 12.63
N VAL A 136 -12.58 7.98 13.24
CA VAL A 136 -11.26 8.55 13.56
C VAL A 136 -10.45 8.68 12.26
N CYS A 137 -10.15 9.92 11.86
CA CYS A 137 -9.30 10.19 10.71
C CYS A 137 -7.82 10.10 11.09
N ARG A 138 -7.13 9.09 10.59
CA ARG A 138 -5.70 8.88 10.82
C ARG A 138 -5.06 8.25 9.60
N ASP A 139 -3.74 8.38 9.52
CA ASP A 139 -2.96 7.63 8.56
C ASP A 139 -2.86 6.17 9.03
N ILE A 140 -3.20 5.26 8.13
CA ILE A 140 -3.13 3.82 8.34
C ILE A 140 -1.74 3.32 7.90
N ALA A 141 -1.16 3.95 6.89
CA ALA A 141 0.16 3.61 6.38
C ALA A 141 1.30 4.29 7.17
N THR A 142 2.38 3.54 7.39
CA THR A 142 3.54 3.96 8.22
C THR A 142 4.43 5.01 7.55
N ARG A 143 4.32 5.19 6.22
CA ARG A 143 5.16 6.11 5.43
C ARG A 143 4.37 7.15 4.64
N CYS A 144 3.22 7.58 5.17
CA CYS A 144 2.39 8.57 4.49
C CYS A 144 3.12 9.90 4.24
N PHE A 145 3.97 10.31 5.19
CA PHE A 145 4.77 11.51 5.07
C PHE A 145 5.79 11.45 3.91
N SER A 146 6.38 10.28 3.66
CA SER A 146 7.34 10.08 2.57
C SER A 146 6.69 9.95 1.19
N LEU A 147 5.36 9.84 1.14
CA LEU A 147 4.59 9.59 -0.08
C LEU A 147 3.62 10.73 -0.40
N LEU A 148 3.77 11.90 0.21
CA LEU A 148 2.87 13.04 0.05
C LEU A 148 2.68 13.48 -1.40
N ASN A 149 3.71 13.34 -2.24
CA ASN A 149 3.63 13.62 -3.68
C ASN A 149 2.63 12.72 -4.43
N LEU A 150 2.27 11.56 -3.87
CA LEU A 150 1.28 10.66 -4.41
C LEU A 150 -0.16 11.08 -4.09
N CYS A 151 -0.37 11.99 -3.12
CA CYS A 151 -1.70 12.48 -2.75
C CYS A 151 -2.41 13.19 -3.93
N GLU A 152 -1.65 13.86 -4.80
CA GLU A 152 -2.17 14.54 -5.99
C GLU A 152 -2.03 13.72 -7.28
N ASN A 153 -1.22 12.66 -7.24
CA ASN A 153 -0.98 11.81 -8.40
C ASN A 153 -2.28 11.10 -8.84
N ARG A 154 -2.67 11.24 -10.11
CA ARG A 154 -3.92 10.68 -10.65
C ARG A 154 -4.11 9.19 -10.36
N LEU A 155 -3.03 8.40 -10.37
CA LEU A 155 -3.09 6.94 -10.16
C LEU A 155 -3.18 6.58 -8.68
N TYR A 156 -2.50 7.32 -7.81
CA TYR A 156 -2.34 6.97 -6.41
C TYR A 156 -3.22 7.78 -5.46
N LYS A 157 -3.82 8.90 -5.92
CA LYS A 157 -4.69 9.80 -5.15
C LYS A 157 -5.80 9.05 -4.40
N ARG A 158 -6.41 8.03 -5.01
CA ARG A 158 -7.45 7.23 -4.35
C ARG A 158 -6.91 6.42 -3.17
N ILE A 159 -5.76 5.78 -3.34
CA ILE A 159 -5.09 4.98 -2.31
C ILE A 159 -4.54 5.88 -1.20
N MET A 160 -3.99 7.03 -1.57
CA MET A 160 -3.45 8.03 -0.66
C MET A 160 -4.55 8.66 0.19
N ARG A 161 -5.74 8.89 -0.38
CA ARG A 161 -6.91 9.32 0.39
C ARG A 161 -7.39 8.32 1.44
N SER A 162 -7.22 7.01 1.21
CA SER A 162 -7.68 5.99 2.15
C SER A 162 -6.62 5.59 3.17
N GLN A 163 -5.36 5.49 2.74
CA GLN A 163 -4.25 5.01 3.59
C GLN A 163 -3.54 6.13 4.32
N CYS A 164 -3.58 7.34 3.74
CA CYS A 164 -2.88 8.53 4.21
C CYS A 164 -3.85 9.70 4.33
N ALA A 165 -5.07 9.44 4.81
CA ALA A 165 -6.16 10.42 4.85
C ALA A 165 -5.77 11.70 5.61
N LYS A 166 -4.99 11.57 6.68
CA LYS A 166 -4.53 12.69 7.50
C LYS A 166 -3.36 13.40 6.82
N SER A 167 -2.37 12.65 6.35
CA SER A 167 -1.20 13.19 5.63
C SER A 167 -1.59 13.88 4.31
N CYS A 168 -2.59 13.38 3.60
CA CYS A 168 -3.11 13.97 2.36
C CYS A 168 -4.19 15.04 2.60
N ALA A 169 -4.42 15.45 3.86
CA ALA A 169 -5.39 16.47 4.25
C ALA A 169 -6.82 16.23 3.74
N VAL A 170 -7.25 14.97 3.71
CA VAL A 170 -8.55 14.52 3.16
C VAL A 170 -9.61 14.43 4.25
N CYS A 171 -9.21 14.56 5.51
CA CYS A 171 -10.04 14.40 6.70
C CYS A 171 -11.22 15.39 6.85
N SER A 172 -11.52 16.22 5.85
CA SER A 172 -12.52 17.29 5.96
C SER A 172 -13.83 16.98 5.21
N SER A 173 -14.50 15.88 5.55
CA SER A 173 -15.96 15.75 5.30
C SER A 173 -16.59 14.58 6.06
N SER A 174 -16.99 14.82 7.31
CA SER A 174 -18.31 14.46 7.85
C SER A 174 -18.32 14.66 9.38
N GLY A 175 -18.67 15.86 9.84
CA GLY A 175 -19.12 16.05 11.21
C GLY A 175 -18.85 17.39 11.89
N GLU A 176 -19.15 18.54 11.27
CA GLU A 176 -19.46 19.76 12.04
C GLU A 176 -20.66 20.47 11.37
N VAL A 177 -21.72 20.67 12.15
CA VAL A 177 -22.88 21.51 11.87
C VAL A 177 -22.83 22.70 12.84
N SER A 178 -23.28 23.84 12.32
CA SER A 178 -23.55 25.16 12.91
C SER A 178 -22.38 26.13 13.02
N ASP A 179 -22.48 27.39 12.61
CA ASP A 179 -23.48 28.09 11.78
C ASP A 179 -22.93 29.50 11.44
N ALA A 180 -23.37 30.02 10.28
CA ALA A 180 -23.43 31.42 9.82
C ALA A 180 -22.13 32.28 9.82
N ASN A 181 -21.82 33.11 8.81
CA ASN A 181 -22.68 33.89 7.93
C ASN A 181 -21.97 34.28 6.62
N LYS A 182 -22.83 34.48 5.62
CA LYS A 182 -22.69 35.01 4.25
C LYS A 182 -21.62 36.09 4.01
N ASN A 183 -20.94 36.04 2.86
CA ASN A 183 -21.29 36.86 1.69
C ASN A 183 -20.35 36.60 0.50
N GLU A 184 -20.94 36.51 -0.69
CA GLU A 184 -20.28 36.62 -1.99
C GLU A 184 -19.73 38.05 -2.19
N LYS A 185 -18.51 38.18 -2.72
CA LYS A 185 -18.25 38.77 -4.06
C LYS A 185 -16.76 39.03 -4.29
N GLU A 186 -16.32 38.48 -5.41
CA GLU A 186 -15.46 39.06 -6.46
C GLU A 186 -14.08 39.67 -6.17
N ASP A 187 -13.17 39.24 -7.06
CA ASP A 187 -12.09 39.95 -7.72
C ASP A 187 -10.71 40.13 -7.04
N LYS A 188 -9.79 39.34 -7.62
CA LYS A 188 -8.55 39.74 -8.30
C LYS A 188 -7.48 40.57 -7.57
N GLU A 189 -6.29 39.97 -7.69
CA GLU A 189 -4.98 40.57 -7.89
C GLU A 189 -4.13 40.96 -6.68
N LYS A 190 -2.92 40.36 -6.72
CA LYS A 190 -1.62 40.91 -6.29
C LYS A 190 -1.39 40.87 -4.77
N LYS A 191 -0.57 39.94 -4.29
CA LYS A 191 0.91 39.84 -4.35
C LYS A 191 1.44 40.26 -2.98
N GLU A 192 2.39 39.47 -2.49
CA GLU A 192 3.15 39.68 -1.26
C GLU A 192 2.34 39.61 0.03
N ASN A 193 2.37 38.43 0.68
CA ASN A 193 2.49 38.26 2.15
C ASN A 193 2.13 36.83 2.60
N ASN A 194 2.57 35.79 1.88
CA ASN A 194 2.35 34.41 2.33
C ASN A 194 3.66 33.61 2.44
N THR A 195 4.68 34.24 3.03
CA THR A 195 6.01 33.63 3.22
C THR A 195 6.30 33.20 4.65
N LYS A 196 5.34 33.33 5.58
CA LYS A 196 5.53 32.94 7.00
C LYS A 196 4.51 31.94 7.56
N GLU A 197 3.42 31.64 6.87
CA GLU A 197 2.36 30.79 7.46
C GLU A 197 2.62 29.27 7.33
N ASN A 198 3.63 28.85 6.56
CA ASN A 198 3.92 27.42 6.32
C ASN A 198 5.33 26.98 6.75
N CYS A 199 5.90 27.64 7.75
CA CYS A 199 7.17 27.24 8.34
C CYS A 199 6.95 26.15 9.40
N GLY A 200 7.71 25.05 9.31
CA GLY A 200 7.81 24.08 10.41
C GLY A 200 8.38 24.76 11.66
N LYS A 201 7.90 24.39 12.86
CA LYS A 201 8.36 25.02 14.12
C LYS A 201 9.77 24.63 14.54
N LYS A 202 10.29 23.51 14.04
CA LYS A 202 11.62 22.97 14.32
C LYS A 202 12.10 22.10 13.17
N ASP A 203 13.40 21.89 13.10
CA ASP A 203 14.00 20.94 12.17
C ASP A 203 13.73 19.48 12.60
N HIS A 204 13.64 18.60 11.61
CA HIS A 204 13.65 17.15 11.82
C HIS A 204 15.03 16.70 12.30
N ASP A 205 15.09 15.70 13.18
CA ASP A 205 16.33 15.21 13.81
C ASP A 205 17.40 14.78 12.78
N GLY A 206 16.96 14.32 11.60
CA GLY A 206 17.81 13.96 10.46
C GLY A 206 18.34 15.12 9.60
N CYS A 207 17.92 16.37 9.85
CA CYS A 207 18.23 17.51 8.98
C CYS A 207 19.72 17.81 8.87
N GLN A 208 20.48 17.59 9.93
CA GLN A 208 21.93 17.82 9.92
C GLN A 208 22.66 16.90 8.93
N ALA A 209 22.19 15.66 8.76
CA ALA A 209 22.72 14.72 7.76
C ALA A 209 22.19 15.04 6.35
N TRP A 210 20.91 15.37 6.23
CA TRP A 210 20.28 15.65 4.94
C TRP A 210 20.80 16.92 4.29
N ALA A 211 21.02 17.97 5.06
CA ALA A 211 21.61 19.21 4.56
C ALA A 211 23.02 18.99 4.00
N LYS A 212 23.84 18.18 4.67
CA LYS A 212 25.17 17.75 4.15
C LYS A 212 25.05 16.96 2.85
N ASN A 213 24.01 16.14 2.71
CA ASN A 213 23.72 15.36 1.51
C ASN A 213 22.99 16.16 0.41
N GLY A 214 22.94 17.49 0.52
CA GLY A 214 22.41 18.37 -0.53
C GLY A 214 20.89 18.56 -0.51
N PHE A 215 20.19 18.17 0.57
CA PHE A 215 18.74 18.34 0.68
C PHE A 215 18.27 19.78 0.44
N CYS A 216 18.94 20.77 1.06
CA CYS A 216 18.55 22.17 0.92
C CYS A 216 18.72 22.71 -0.50
N ASN A 217 19.69 22.18 -1.26
CA ASN A 217 20.05 22.69 -2.59
C ASN A 217 19.52 21.82 -3.75
N SER A 218 18.99 20.63 -3.46
CA SER A 218 18.48 19.72 -4.50
C SER A 218 17.17 20.22 -5.10
N SER A 219 17.05 20.16 -6.43
CA SER A 219 15.81 20.44 -7.17
C SER A 219 14.78 19.32 -7.07
N SER A 220 15.19 18.15 -6.54
CA SER A 220 14.29 17.01 -6.30
C SER A 220 13.29 17.27 -5.16
N TYR A 221 13.55 18.28 -4.31
CA TYR A 221 12.68 18.68 -3.21
C TYR A 221 12.12 20.09 -3.44
N SER A 222 10.80 20.24 -3.30
CA SER A 222 10.16 21.55 -3.43
C SER A 222 10.51 22.46 -2.24
N ALA A 223 10.41 23.78 -2.44
CA ALA A 223 10.67 24.76 -1.39
C ALA A 223 9.75 24.57 -0.16
N ILE A 224 8.53 24.06 -0.36
CA ILE A 224 7.56 23.77 0.71
C ILE A 224 8.08 22.63 1.59
N VAL A 225 8.57 21.55 0.98
CA VAL A 225 9.11 20.38 1.70
C VAL A 225 10.33 20.77 2.54
N LYS A 226 11.21 21.60 1.98
CA LYS A 226 12.38 22.11 2.70
C LYS A 226 12.00 23.00 3.89
N ARG A 227 11.01 23.89 3.73
CA ARG A 227 10.46 24.75 4.80
C ARG A 227 9.75 23.99 5.93
N GLN A 228 9.18 22.83 5.64
CA GLN A 228 8.47 22.04 6.66
C GLN A 228 9.39 21.09 7.41
N ILE A 229 10.39 20.51 6.72
CA ILE A 229 11.25 19.47 7.29
C ILE A 229 12.51 20.06 7.94
N CYS A 230 13.19 20.96 7.24
CA CYS A 230 14.42 21.60 7.74
C CYS A 230 14.33 23.15 7.60
N PRO A 231 13.29 23.80 8.14
CA PRO A 231 13.10 25.24 8.05
C PRO A 231 14.35 26.05 8.41
N ILE A 232 15.00 25.69 9.52
CA ILE A 232 16.09 26.47 10.13
C ILE A 232 17.40 26.12 9.44
N ILE A 233 17.77 24.83 9.35
CA ILE A 233 19.00 24.38 8.70
C ILE A 233 19.06 24.78 7.22
N CYS A 234 17.93 24.76 6.49
CA CYS A 234 17.89 25.22 5.10
C CYS A 234 17.67 26.74 4.94
N LYS A 235 17.59 27.51 6.04
CA LYS A 235 17.37 28.97 6.04
C LYS A 235 16.19 29.41 5.20
N MET A 236 15.10 28.64 5.22
CA MET A 236 13.90 28.95 4.46
C MET A 236 12.81 29.61 5.30
N CYS A 237 13.10 29.68 6.60
CA CYS A 237 12.47 30.34 7.73
C CYS A 237 13.63 30.75 8.67
#